data_AF-A0AAN7VVU1-F1
#
_entry.id   AF-A0AAN7VVU1-F1
#
_cell.length_a   1.000
_cell.length_b   1.000
_cell.length_c   1.000
_cell.angle_alpha   90.00
_cell.angle_beta   90.00
_cell.angle_gamma   90.00
#
_symmetry.space_group_name_H-M   'P 1'
#
loop_
_entity.id
_entity.type
_entity.pdbx_description
1 polymer ?
#
loop_
_entity_poly.entity_id
_entity_poly.type
_entity_poly.pdbx_seq_one_letter_code
_entity_poly.pdbx_strand_id
1 'polypeptide(L)'
;MSNVTLLLFTKYVTTVPEGAEPIQWVKDAIVQLVNKGTEGLAPHDMVGFSFCSKDFKNGEGWIRFQLASEITIGDIWNTISSIYQSNSKGLNTETFCFRVTSVHLPYGKVAENYIFDFKKEFVEYCVSDVDILAQACLKFRQLMIKEGNVCPFTESVTLPSACNKIFRRNFLKPNTIGLIPKGGYRQCDNQSKIATQWLLLEERDRRINITHSVKQKEARVGGVKVDGFCAETNEVFEFYGCYYHGCPKCFKHVRNTPLTDSTIETLEYRYEATLAKSSRIKELGYTVVEMWECHPTVHIGEECSKLNLETTDGLIKCKILPPHLLFHPVLPVKMNNKLMFVLCRSCGESFNQEPCEHISDDERALTGTWVIDEVRKAIEKGYKILETYEIWQYIIDQYNKDTKTGGLFNEYINKFVGIKQQSSGWPYYCDTPKKKDNYIKEYFEAEGVRLDPVKIERNPGLRQLGKAVITSFWGKLGQRENQSKTSIVREPGEFYNMMTNPSININSVLPINEDALLVNWESKEEAYSPLSTVNVVLAAYTTAQARLKLYEHLERLEERVIYYDTDSIIYVSAPEQYDPPLGQFLES
;
A
#
# COMPACT_ATOMS: atom_id res chain seq x y z
N MET A 1 -36.87 6.98 -7.15
CA MET A 1 -36.02 8.18 -7.33
C MET A 1 -35.96 8.43 -8.83
N SER A 2 -36.61 9.48 -9.30
CA SER A 2 -36.48 9.93 -10.69
C SER A 2 -35.10 10.59 -10.84
N ASN A 3 -34.28 10.05 -11.74
CA ASN A 3 -32.88 10.42 -11.88
C ASN A 3 -32.73 11.87 -12.33
N VAL A 4 -32.06 12.71 -11.53
CA VAL A 4 -31.52 13.98 -12.01
C VAL A 4 -30.44 13.64 -13.04
N THR A 5 -30.61 14.08 -14.29
CA THR A 5 -29.61 13.86 -15.33
C THR A 5 -28.84 15.15 -15.55
N LEU A 6 -27.57 15.13 -15.18
CA LEU A 6 -26.62 16.20 -15.44
C LEU A 6 -25.97 15.97 -16.80
N LEU A 7 -26.17 16.91 -17.74
CA LEU A 7 -25.46 16.96 -19.00
C LEU A 7 -24.47 18.11 -18.96
N LEU A 8 -23.19 17.79 -19.13
CA LEU A 8 -22.12 18.78 -19.18
C LEU A 8 -21.62 18.90 -20.62
N PHE A 9 -21.75 20.08 -21.21
CA PHE A 9 -21.18 20.39 -22.52
C PHE A 9 -20.02 21.36 -22.32
N THR A 10 -18.81 20.89 -22.65
CA THR A 10 -17.59 21.70 -22.61
C THR A 10 -17.03 21.83 -24.01
N LYS A 11 -16.78 23.05 -24.48
CA LYS A 11 -16.08 23.29 -25.74
C LYS A 11 -15.04 24.38 -25.58
N TYR A 12 -13.86 24.10 -26.11
CA TYR A 12 -12.81 25.10 -26.30
C TYR A 12 -13.14 25.86 -27.57
N VAL A 13 -13.13 27.20 -27.51
CA VAL A 13 -13.31 28.00 -28.71
C VAL A 13 -12.06 27.80 -29.57
N THR A 14 -12.23 27.30 -30.80
CA THR A 14 -11.12 27.09 -31.72
C THR A 14 -10.54 28.43 -32.16
N THR A 15 -9.26 28.43 -32.55
CA THR A 15 -8.55 29.58 -33.13
C THR A 15 -9.40 30.30 -34.16
N VAL A 16 -9.45 31.63 -34.06
CA VAL A 16 -10.18 32.50 -35.01
C VAL A 16 -9.57 32.32 -36.41
N PRO A 17 -10.36 31.97 -37.44
CA PRO A 17 -9.85 31.87 -38.81
C PRO A 17 -9.30 33.20 -39.33
N GLU A 18 -8.28 33.13 -40.20
CA GLU A 18 -7.71 34.32 -40.83
C GLU A 18 -8.79 35.12 -41.59
N GLY A 19 -8.96 36.40 -41.23
CA GLY A 19 -9.96 37.30 -41.81
C GLY A 19 -11.32 37.35 -41.10
N ALA A 20 -11.55 36.57 -40.04
CA ALA A 20 -12.76 36.65 -39.22
C ALA A 20 -12.64 37.71 -38.11
N GLU A 21 -13.74 38.40 -37.79
CA GLU A 21 -13.79 39.35 -36.67
C GLU A 21 -13.84 38.57 -35.34
N PRO A 22 -12.84 38.71 -34.45
CA PRO A 22 -12.69 37.83 -33.29
C PRO A 22 -13.87 37.85 -32.31
N ILE A 23 -14.50 39.01 -32.09
CA ILE A 23 -15.60 39.13 -31.14
C ILE A 23 -16.86 38.44 -31.68
N GLN A 24 -17.17 38.64 -32.95
CA GLN A 24 -18.31 38.01 -33.61
C GLN A 24 -18.13 36.49 -33.70
N TRP A 25 -16.91 36.01 -33.97
CA TRP A 25 -16.61 34.57 -33.95
C TRP A 25 -16.90 33.92 -32.58
N VAL A 26 -16.51 34.57 -31.49
CA VAL A 26 -16.77 34.09 -30.12
C VAL A 26 -18.26 34.15 -29.77
N LYS A 27 -18.95 35.22 -30.17
CA LYS A 27 -20.42 35.33 -30.01
C LYS A 27 -21.14 34.18 -30.69
N ASP A 28 -20.80 33.90 -31.94
CA ASP A 28 -21.44 32.84 -32.72
C ASP A 28 -21.15 31.45 -32.12
N ALA A 29 -19.94 31.24 -31.58
CA ALA A 29 -19.58 30.02 -30.86
C ALA A 29 -20.40 29.84 -29.57
N ILE A 30 -20.60 30.91 -28.80
CA ILE A 30 -21.42 30.90 -27.57
C ILE A 30 -22.89 30.63 -27.94
N VAL A 31 -23.43 31.26 -28.97
CA VAL A 31 -24.80 31.02 -29.47
C VAL A 31 -25.00 29.53 -29.78
N GLN A 32 -24.07 28.93 -30.52
CA GLN A 32 -24.15 27.50 -30.85
C GLN A 32 -24.07 26.61 -29.60
N LEU A 33 -23.22 26.97 -28.62
CA LEU A 33 -23.08 26.20 -27.39
C LEU A 33 -24.30 26.29 -26.48
N VAL A 34 -24.86 27.49 -26.34
CA VAL A 34 -26.10 27.71 -25.58
C VAL A 34 -27.23 26.93 -26.23
N ASN A 35 -27.43 27.06 -27.55
CA ASN A 35 -28.47 26.33 -28.27
C ASN A 35 -28.32 24.81 -28.13
N LYS A 36 -27.10 24.28 -28.16
CA LYS A 36 -26.84 22.85 -27.98
C LYS A 36 -27.02 22.40 -26.52
N GLY A 37 -26.64 23.24 -25.56
CA GLY A 37 -26.83 22.95 -24.14
C GLY A 37 -28.29 23.02 -23.71
N THR A 38 -29.11 23.82 -24.39
CA THR A 38 -30.56 23.93 -24.15
C THR A 38 -31.39 22.98 -25.02
N GLU A 39 -30.78 22.27 -25.96
CA GLU A 39 -31.45 21.35 -26.86
C GLU A 39 -32.12 20.21 -26.07
N GLY A 40 -33.44 20.07 -26.24
CA GLY A 40 -34.22 19.02 -25.57
C GLY A 40 -34.61 19.29 -24.12
N LEU A 41 -34.27 20.47 -23.56
CA LEU A 41 -34.68 20.86 -22.21
C LEU A 41 -36.15 21.32 -22.16
N ALA A 42 -36.82 20.99 -21.07
CA ALA A 42 -38.12 21.54 -20.73
C ALA A 42 -37.99 22.96 -20.16
N PRO A 43 -39.02 23.82 -20.24
CA PRO A 43 -38.97 25.20 -19.75
C PRO A 43 -38.56 25.35 -18.26
N HIS A 44 -38.79 24.32 -17.46
CA HIS A 44 -38.51 24.30 -16.02
C HIS A 44 -37.14 23.70 -15.67
N ASP A 45 -36.42 23.15 -16.64
CA ASP A 45 -35.06 22.64 -16.42
C ASP A 45 -34.09 23.79 -16.14
N MET A 46 -32.97 23.48 -15.48
CA MET A 46 -32.00 24.50 -15.10
C MET A 46 -30.75 24.44 -15.97
N VAL A 47 -30.25 25.61 -16.35
CA VAL A 47 -28.98 25.74 -17.09
C VAL A 47 -28.10 26.76 -16.41
N GLY A 48 -26.84 26.40 -16.21
CA GLY A 48 -25.78 27.26 -15.70
C GLY A 48 -24.65 27.36 -16.71
N PHE A 49 -23.92 28.48 -16.64
CA PHE A 49 -22.78 28.72 -17.53
C PHE A 49 -21.53 28.97 -16.71
N SER A 50 -20.41 28.41 -17.11
CA SER A 50 -19.10 28.78 -16.57
C SER A 50 -18.10 29.01 -17.68
N PHE A 51 -17.13 29.87 -17.43
CA PHE A 51 -16.14 30.23 -18.43
C PHE A 51 -14.82 30.62 -17.79
N CYS A 52 -13.72 30.26 -18.44
CA CYS A 52 -12.39 30.56 -17.94
C CYS A 52 -11.40 30.79 -19.08
N SER A 53 -10.33 31.53 -18.77
CA SER A 53 -9.18 31.71 -19.66
C SER A 53 -7.92 31.79 -18.80
N LYS A 54 -6.77 31.40 -19.36
CA LYS A 54 -5.46 31.54 -18.68
C LYS A 54 -5.17 32.99 -18.28
N ASP A 55 -5.77 33.95 -18.98
CA ASP A 55 -5.56 35.39 -18.75
C ASP A 55 -6.48 35.99 -17.67
N PHE A 56 -7.40 35.22 -17.09
CA PHE A 56 -8.29 35.72 -16.04
C PHE A 56 -7.59 35.74 -14.68
N LYS A 57 -7.28 36.94 -14.16
CA LYS A 57 -6.62 37.12 -12.86
C LYS A 57 -7.38 36.53 -11.67
N ASN A 58 -8.72 36.44 -11.76
CA ASN A 58 -9.61 36.04 -10.67
C ASN A 58 -10.19 34.62 -10.83
N GLY A 59 -9.70 33.80 -11.76
CA GLY A 59 -10.17 32.43 -11.98
C GLY A 59 -11.40 32.30 -12.90
N GLU A 60 -12.15 31.21 -12.75
CA GLU A 60 -13.36 30.92 -13.56
C GLU A 60 -14.50 31.90 -13.22
N GLY A 61 -15.17 32.43 -14.25
CA GLY A 61 -16.42 33.17 -14.13
C GLY A 61 -17.63 32.24 -14.27
N TRP A 62 -18.75 32.59 -13.63
CA TRP A 62 -19.98 31.81 -13.72
C TRP A 62 -21.22 32.68 -13.82
N ILE A 63 -22.24 32.14 -14.49
CA ILE A 63 -23.62 32.60 -14.48
C ILE A 63 -24.40 31.55 -13.70
N ARG A 64 -25.15 32.01 -12.70
CA ARG A 64 -25.97 31.14 -11.84
C ARG A 64 -26.96 30.33 -12.69
N PHE A 65 -27.36 29.17 -12.19
CA PHE A 65 -28.40 28.38 -12.82
C PHE A 65 -29.70 29.19 -12.94
N GLN A 66 -30.24 29.25 -14.14
CA GLN A 66 -31.51 29.89 -14.48
C GLN A 66 -32.43 28.87 -15.15
N LEU A 67 -33.74 29.15 -15.16
CA LEU A 67 -34.69 28.33 -15.88
C LEU A 67 -34.41 28.38 -17.37
N ALA A 68 -34.53 27.25 -18.07
CA ALA A 68 -34.33 27.18 -19.51
C ALA A 68 -35.19 28.20 -20.29
N SER A 69 -36.38 28.53 -19.77
CA SER A 69 -37.26 29.57 -20.34
C SER A 69 -36.78 31.02 -20.15
N GLU A 70 -35.90 31.28 -19.19
CA GLU A 70 -35.44 32.61 -18.82
C GLU A 70 -34.07 32.96 -19.43
N ILE A 71 -33.44 32.01 -20.11
CA ILE A 71 -32.13 32.20 -20.71
C ILE A 71 -32.26 33.11 -21.93
N THR A 72 -31.58 34.25 -21.89
CA THR A 72 -31.35 35.07 -23.08
C THR A 72 -29.86 35.12 -23.43
N ILE A 73 -29.55 34.97 -24.72
CA ILE A 73 -28.18 35.04 -25.24
C ILE A 73 -27.57 36.42 -24.97
N GLY A 74 -28.41 37.47 -24.98
CA GLY A 74 -28.00 38.84 -24.68
C GLY A 74 -27.46 39.00 -23.27
N ASP A 75 -28.13 38.43 -22.27
CA ASP A 75 -27.72 38.54 -20.85
C ASP A 75 -26.42 37.77 -20.58
N ILE A 76 -26.27 36.60 -21.21
CA ILE A 76 -25.03 35.81 -21.16
C ILE A 76 -23.87 36.64 -21.75
N TRP A 77 -24.08 37.23 -22.93
CA TRP A 77 -23.05 38.05 -23.57
C TRP A 77 -22.70 39.29 -22.77
N ASN A 78 -23.69 39.99 -22.20
CA ASN A 78 -23.46 41.18 -21.38
C ASN A 78 -22.65 40.84 -20.11
N THR A 79 -22.89 39.67 -19.52
CA THR A 79 -22.14 39.20 -18.34
C THR A 79 -20.68 38.87 -18.71
N ILE A 80 -20.46 38.17 -19.82
CA ILE A 80 -19.10 37.86 -20.31
C ILE A 80 -18.37 39.14 -20.74
N SER A 81 -19.07 40.07 -21.40
CA SER A 81 -18.51 41.33 -21.89
C SER A 81 -18.15 42.30 -20.76
N SER A 82 -18.91 42.34 -19.67
CA SER A 82 -18.57 43.20 -18.51
C SER A 82 -17.31 42.71 -17.80
N ILE A 83 -17.09 41.39 -17.74
CA ILE A 83 -15.87 40.79 -17.21
C ILE A 83 -14.69 40.97 -18.19
N TYR A 84 -14.95 40.91 -19.50
CA TYR A 84 -13.98 41.21 -20.55
C TYR A 84 -13.41 42.63 -20.46
N GLN A 85 -14.26 43.64 -20.24
CA GLN A 85 -13.83 45.05 -20.10
C GLN A 85 -12.99 45.32 -18.84
N SER A 86 -13.03 44.41 -17.86
CA SER A 86 -12.26 44.54 -16.61
C SER A 86 -10.83 43.98 -16.70
N ASN A 87 -10.46 43.25 -17.78
CA ASN A 87 -9.13 42.67 -17.99
C ASN A 87 -8.37 43.35 -19.14
N SER A 88 -7.25 44.01 -18.82
CA SER A 88 -6.52 44.92 -19.72
C SER A 88 -5.73 44.29 -20.88
N LYS A 89 -5.80 42.97 -21.10
CA LYS A 89 -5.02 42.26 -22.15
C LYS A 89 -5.83 41.66 -23.30
N GLY A 90 -7.15 41.84 -23.34
CA GLY A 90 -7.99 41.22 -24.38
C GLY A 90 -8.17 39.72 -24.20
N LEU A 91 -8.99 39.09 -25.07
CA LEU A 91 -9.38 37.68 -24.98
C LEU A 91 -8.42 36.83 -25.83
N ASN A 92 -7.61 35.98 -25.22
CA ASN A 92 -6.97 34.90 -25.95
C ASN A 92 -8.00 33.79 -26.24
N THR A 93 -8.41 33.67 -27.49
CA THR A 93 -9.39 32.67 -27.94
C THR A 93 -8.85 31.25 -27.86
N GLU A 94 -7.52 31.06 -27.87
CA GLU A 94 -6.88 29.73 -27.75
C GLU A 94 -7.04 29.12 -26.35
N THR A 95 -7.26 29.95 -25.33
CA THR A 95 -7.35 29.52 -23.94
C THR A 95 -8.73 29.73 -23.34
N PHE A 96 -9.67 30.32 -24.08
CA PHE A 96 -11.01 30.57 -23.60
C PHE A 96 -11.87 29.29 -23.67
N CYS A 97 -12.34 28.88 -22.50
CA CYS A 97 -13.23 27.74 -22.33
C CYS A 97 -14.61 28.24 -21.91
N PHE A 98 -15.67 27.80 -22.60
CA PHE A 98 -17.06 28.05 -22.22
C PHE A 98 -17.75 26.71 -21.97
N ARG A 99 -18.37 26.58 -20.80
CA ARG A 99 -19.10 25.38 -20.37
C ARG A 99 -20.55 25.71 -20.14
N VAL A 100 -21.41 24.82 -20.64
CA VAL A 100 -22.84 24.83 -20.37
C VAL A 100 -23.15 23.59 -19.53
N THR A 101 -23.78 23.81 -18.38
CA THR A 101 -24.24 22.73 -17.50
C THR A 101 -25.75 22.72 -17.52
N SER A 102 -26.33 21.64 -18.02
CA SER A 102 -27.78 21.48 -18.12
C SER A 102 -28.24 20.40 -17.15
N VAL A 103 -29.23 20.73 -16.34
CA VAL A 103 -29.80 19.86 -15.32
C VAL A 103 -31.23 19.55 -15.72
N HIS A 104 -31.45 18.31 -16.14
CA HIS A 104 -32.81 17.80 -16.27
C HIS A 104 -33.34 17.58 -14.87
N LEU A 105 -34.29 18.42 -14.47
CA LEU A 105 -34.97 18.22 -13.21
C LEU A 105 -35.91 17.03 -13.38
N PRO A 106 -35.87 16.04 -12.47
CA PRO A 106 -36.72 14.88 -12.57
C PRO A 106 -38.18 15.31 -12.58
N TYR A 107 -38.90 14.99 -13.64
CA TYR A 107 -40.35 15.11 -13.69
C TYR A 107 -40.98 14.03 -12.80
N GLY A 108 -40.91 14.26 -11.49
CA GLY A 108 -41.44 13.40 -10.45
C GLY A 108 -41.86 14.28 -9.29
N LYS A 109 -43.15 14.66 -9.29
CA LYS A 109 -43.89 15.51 -8.33
C LYS A 109 -44.01 17.02 -8.64
N VAL A 110 -44.10 17.40 -9.92
CA VAL A 110 -44.90 18.60 -10.32
C VAL A 110 -46.34 18.17 -10.68
N ALA A 111 -46.69 16.91 -10.45
CA ALA A 111 -48.09 16.47 -10.45
C ALA A 111 -48.75 16.93 -9.14
N GLU A 112 -49.63 17.93 -9.27
CA GLU A 112 -50.63 18.41 -8.30
C GLU A 112 -50.11 18.97 -6.96
N ASN A 113 -49.93 20.30 -6.87
CA ASN A 113 -49.84 21.06 -5.60
C ASN A 113 -48.83 20.56 -4.54
N TYR A 114 -47.75 19.89 -4.94
CA TYR A 114 -46.72 19.46 -4.00
C TYR A 114 -45.92 20.66 -3.47
N ILE A 115 -46.09 20.98 -2.18
CA ILE A 115 -45.27 21.99 -1.49
C ILE A 115 -43.99 21.33 -1.01
N PHE A 116 -42.85 21.76 -1.54
CA PHE A 116 -41.52 21.29 -1.12
C PHE A 116 -41.16 21.86 0.26
N ASP A 117 -41.24 21.02 1.30
CA ASP A 117 -40.80 21.36 2.66
C ASP A 117 -39.35 20.91 2.86
N PHE A 118 -38.43 21.88 2.84
CA PHE A 118 -37.00 21.64 3.01
C PHE A 118 -36.66 20.80 4.25
N LYS A 119 -37.33 21.02 5.37
CA LYS A 119 -37.02 20.30 6.61
C LYS A 119 -37.43 18.84 6.50
N LYS A 120 -38.62 18.59 5.93
CA LYS A 120 -39.12 17.23 5.71
C LYS A 120 -38.26 16.47 4.69
N GLU A 121 -37.97 17.09 3.55
CA GLU A 121 -37.17 16.51 2.47
C GLU A 121 -35.74 16.19 2.92
N PHE A 122 -35.13 17.09 3.71
CA PHE A 122 -33.80 16.85 4.26
C PHE A 122 -33.77 15.67 5.23
N VAL A 123 -34.78 15.54 6.10
CA VAL A 123 -34.91 14.39 7.00
C VAL A 123 -35.12 13.10 6.20
N GLU A 124 -36.02 13.11 5.20
CA GLU A 124 -36.27 11.94 4.34
C GLU A 124 -35.01 11.51 3.57
N TYR A 125 -34.24 12.48 3.04
CA TYR A 125 -32.95 12.23 2.41
C TYR A 125 -31.96 11.59 3.39
N CYS A 126 -31.76 12.17 4.58
CA CYS A 126 -30.83 11.63 5.57
C CYS A 126 -31.22 10.21 6.00
N VAL A 127 -32.52 9.94 6.19
CA VAL A 127 -33.01 8.59 6.52
C VAL A 127 -32.73 7.63 5.36
N SER A 128 -33.01 8.04 4.12
CA SER A 128 -32.73 7.21 2.93
C SER A 128 -31.24 6.93 2.75
N ASP A 129 -30.37 7.92 2.96
CA ASP A 129 -28.92 7.78 2.81
C ASP A 129 -28.36 6.79 3.84
N VAL A 130 -28.80 6.90 5.10
CA VAL A 130 -28.42 5.97 6.18
C VAL A 130 -28.96 4.55 5.91
N ASP A 131 -30.18 4.41 5.40
CA ASP A 131 -30.75 3.10 5.05
C ASP A 131 -29.99 2.44 3.90
N ILE A 132 -29.68 3.18 2.84
CA ILE A 132 -28.86 2.68 1.71
C ILE A 132 -27.48 2.25 2.22
N LEU A 133 -26.84 3.05 3.06
CA LEU A 133 -25.54 2.71 3.65
C LEU A 133 -25.62 1.44 4.52
N ALA A 134 -26.67 1.31 5.34
CA ALA A 134 -26.89 0.14 6.18
C ALA A 134 -27.08 -1.13 5.34
N GLN A 135 -27.92 -1.07 4.29
CA GLN A 135 -28.14 -2.18 3.36
C GLN A 135 -26.86 -2.54 2.60
N ALA A 136 -26.09 -1.56 2.14
CA ALA A 136 -24.80 -1.77 1.50
C ALA A 136 -23.79 -2.45 2.45
N CYS A 137 -23.71 -2.02 3.70
CA CYS A 137 -22.89 -2.65 4.74
C CYS A 137 -23.29 -4.11 5.00
N LEU A 138 -24.60 -4.40 5.04
CA LEU A 138 -25.10 -5.77 5.21
C LEU A 138 -24.73 -6.66 4.02
N LYS A 139 -24.84 -6.15 2.79
CA LYS A 139 -24.40 -6.87 1.58
C LYS A 139 -22.89 -7.07 1.56
N PHE A 140 -22.11 -6.03 1.87
CA PHE A 140 -20.66 -6.14 1.99
C PHE A 140 -20.24 -7.20 3.02
N ARG A 141 -20.87 -7.20 4.20
CA ARG A 141 -20.66 -8.22 5.24
C ARG A 141 -20.96 -9.63 4.73
N GLN A 142 -22.09 -9.82 4.05
CA GLN A 142 -22.47 -11.12 3.48
C GLN A 142 -21.41 -11.62 2.50
N LEU A 143 -20.93 -10.74 1.60
CA LEU A 143 -19.90 -11.08 0.62
C LEU A 143 -18.55 -11.39 1.29
N MET A 144 -18.12 -10.60 2.28
CA MET A 144 -16.87 -10.83 3.02
C MET A 144 -16.89 -12.16 3.79
N ILE A 145 -18.03 -12.51 4.40
CA ILE A 145 -18.18 -13.80 5.08
C ILE A 145 -18.16 -14.94 4.06
N LYS A 146 -18.94 -14.82 2.98
CA LYS A 146 -19.05 -15.85 1.95
C LYS A 146 -17.71 -16.12 1.25
N GLU A 147 -17.03 -15.08 0.79
CA GLU A 147 -15.82 -15.22 -0.03
C GLU A 147 -14.53 -15.20 0.80
N GLY A 148 -14.53 -14.52 1.94
CA GLY A 148 -13.35 -14.32 2.80
C GLY A 148 -13.35 -15.14 4.10
N ASN A 149 -14.48 -15.73 4.52
CA ASN A 149 -14.60 -16.42 5.80
C ASN A 149 -14.22 -15.53 7.00
N VAL A 150 -14.51 -14.23 6.93
CA VAL A 150 -14.26 -13.25 7.99
C VAL A 150 -15.42 -12.27 8.06
N CYS A 151 -15.92 -11.99 9.26
CA CYS A 151 -16.90 -10.93 9.47
C CYS A 151 -16.19 -9.57 9.65
N PRO A 152 -16.33 -8.62 8.72
CA PRO A 152 -15.57 -7.37 8.70
C PRO A 152 -15.99 -6.34 9.76
N PHE A 153 -16.96 -6.65 10.63
CA PHE A 153 -17.44 -5.73 11.67
C PHE A 153 -17.19 -6.25 13.09
N THR A 154 -17.27 -7.57 13.29
CA THR A 154 -17.08 -8.17 14.62
C THR A 154 -15.64 -8.63 14.84
N GLU A 155 -14.89 -8.89 13.77
CA GLU A 155 -13.58 -9.52 13.85
C GLU A 155 -12.41 -8.60 13.51
N SER A 156 -12.68 -7.45 12.90
CA SER A 156 -11.70 -6.49 12.43
C SER A 156 -12.40 -5.15 12.23
N VAL A 157 -11.86 -4.07 12.76
CA VAL A 157 -12.47 -2.73 12.62
C VAL A 157 -12.09 -2.06 11.29
N THR A 158 -10.96 -2.46 10.69
CA THR A 158 -10.45 -1.88 9.45
C THR A 158 -10.37 -2.91 8.32
N LEU A 159 -10.59 -2.45 7.09
CA LEU A 159 -10.51 -3.29 5.89
C LEU A 159 -9.14 -3.98 5.73
N PRO A 160 -7.97 -3.29 5.90
CA PRO A 160 -6.68 -3.97 5.89
C PRO A 160 -6.55 -5.09 6.93
N SER A 161 -7.09 -4.88 8.14
CA SER A 161 -7.07 -5.90 9.19
C SER A 161 -7.94 -7.10 8.82
N ALA A 162 -9.11 -6.87 8.22
CA ALA A 162 -9.98 -7.93 7.73
C ALA A 162 -9.29 -8.74 6.62
N CYS A 163 -8.68 -8.08 5.63
CA CYS A 163 -7.94 -8.73 4.54
C CYS A 163 -6.76 -9.55 5.06
N ASN A 164 -5.99 -9.01 6.01
CA ASN A 164 -4.92 -9.73 6.67
C ASN A 164 -5.44 -10.95 7.46
N LYS A 165 -6.62 -10.85 8.10
CA LYS A 165 -7.25 -11.97 8.77
C LYS A 165 -7.73 -13.04 7.79
N ILE A 166 -8.26 -12.65 6.63
CA ILE A 166 -8.61 -13.57 5.53
C ILE A 166 -7.38 -14.38 5.12
N PHE A 167 -6.25 -13.70 4.88
CA PHE A 167 -4.99 -14.36 4.55
C PHE A 167 -4.54 -15.34 5.65
N ARG A 168 -4.45 -14.87 6.89
CA ARG A 168 -3.99 -15.69 8.03
C ARG A 168 -4.88 -16.89 8.33
N ARG A 169 -6.21 -16.74 8.18
CA ARG A 169 -7.18 -17.80 8.49
C ARG A 169 -7.22 -18.88 7.41
N ASN A 170 -7.15 -18.50 6.15
CA ASN A 170 -7.48 -19.40 5.05
C ASN A 170 -6.26 -19.82 4.21
N PHE A 171 -5.12 -19.14 4.30
CA PHE A 171 -3.99 -19.33 3.37
C PHE A 171 -2.62 -19.44 4.06
N LEU A 172 -2.41 -18.74 5.18
CA LEU A 172 -1.12 -18.76 5.88
C LEU A 172 -0.86 -20.14 6.51
N LYS A 173 0.25 -20.77 6.09
CA LYS A 173 0.73 -22.02 6.69
C LYS A 173 1.52 -21.72 7.97
N PRO A 174 1.54 -22.62 8.96
CA PRO A 174 2.37 -22.45 10.15
C PRO A 174 3.85 -22.26 9.80
N ASN A 175 4.55 -21.42 10.57
CA ASN A 175 6.01 -21.23 10.50
C ASN A 175 6.59 -20.72 9.16
N THR A 176 5.80 -20.00 8.35
CA THR A 176 6.26 -19.47 7.05
C THR A 176 6.63 -17.99 7.05
N ILE A 177 6.22 -17.20 8.04
CA ILE A 177 6.58 -15.78 8.18
C ILE A 177 7.25 -15.58 9.54
N GLY A 178 8.51 -15.15 9.54
CA GLY A 178 9.22 -14.73 10.75
C GLY A 178 8.65 -13.41 11.30
N LEU A 179 8.50 -13.33 12.62
CA LEU A 179 8.14 -12.09 13.30
C LEU A 179 9.40 -11.27 13.58
N ILE A 180 9.33 -9.96 13.37
CA ILE A 180 10.45 -9.05 13.64
C ILE A 180 10.39 -8.68 15.13
N PRO A 181 11.43 -8.96 15.92
CA PRO A 181 11.45 -8.61 17.32
C PRO A 181 11.58 -7.09 17.50
N LYS A 182 11.20 -6.61 18.69
CA LYS A 182 11.31 -5.21 19.08
C LYS A 182 12.77 -4.75 19.02
N GLY A 183 13.02 -3.64 18.31
CA GLY A 183 14.38 -3.11 18.09
C GLY A 183 15.09 -3.69 16.87
N GLY A 184 14.42 -4.55 16.09
CA GLY A 184 15.03 -5.29 15.01
C GLY A 184 15.94 -6.39 15.54
N TYR A 185 16.80 -6.92 14.67
CA TYR A 185 17.70 -8.01 15.03
C TYR A 185 19.04 -7.52 15.65
N ARG A 186 19.24 -6.20 15.75
CA ARG A 186 20.47 -5.57 16.26
C ARG A 186 20.40 -5.34 17.76
N GLN A 187 21.51 -5.65 18.44
CA GLN A 187 21.64 -5.77 19.90
C GLN A 187 20.91 -7.00 20.45
N CYS A 188 21.65 -8.05 20.76
CA CYS A 188 22.23 -8.23 22.09
C CYS A 188 23.30 -9.34 22.01
N ASP A 189 23.96 -9.60 23.13
CA ASP A 189 24.23 -10.97 23.58
C ASP A 189 22.89 -11.76 23.67
N ASN A 190 22.28 -12.05 22.51
CA ASN A 190 20.82 -12.18 22.31
C ASN A 190 20.27 -13.60 22.33
N GLN A 191 21.14 -14.60 22.35
CA GLN A 191 20.70 -15.99 22.20
C GLN A 191 19.73 -16.40 23.32
N SER A 192 19.99 -15.94 24.55
CA SER A 192 19.11 -16.17 25.70
C SER A 192 17.77 -15.41 25.61
N LYS A 193 17.73 -14.23 24.97
CA LYS A 193 16.51 -13.41 24.86
C LYS A 193 15.55 -13.92 23.79
N ILE A 194 16.08 -14.27 22.61
CA ILE A 194 15.26 -14.82 21.51
C ILE A 194 14.71 -16.19 21.92
N ALA A 195 15.56 -17.05 22.51
CA ALA A 195 15.13 -18.32 23.09
C ALA A 195 14.01 -18.11 24.13
N THR A 196 14.19 -17.17 25.06
CA THR A 196 13.16 -16.85 26.07
C THR A 196 11.85 -16.37 25.43
N GLN A 197 11.90 -15.49 24.43
CA GLN A 197 10.70 -15.00 23.76
C GLN A 197 9.95 -16.14 23.04
N TRP A 198 10.68 -17.03 22.37
CA TRP A 198 10.09 -18.22 21.77
C TRP A 198 9.42 -19.11 22.82
N LEU A 199 10.07 -19.38 23.96
CA LEU A 199 9.49 -20.18 25.05
C LEU A 199 8.23 -19.53 25.65
N LEU A 200 8.20 -18.21 25.83
CA LEU A 200 7.02 -17.47 26.29
C LEU A 200 5.86 -17.53 25.27
N LEU A 201 6.17 -17.52 23.97
CA LEU A 201 5.18 -17.68 22.91
C LEU A 201 4.61 -19.11 22.87
N GLU A 202 5.45 -20.15 22.95
CA GLU A 202 5.01 -21.55 23.01
C GLU A 202 4.10 -21.79 24.23
N GLU A 203 4.47 -21.27 25.40
CA GLU A 203 3.63 -21.32 26.60
C GLU A 203 2.26 -20.67 26.37
N ARG A 204 2.22 -19.49 25.76
CA ARG A 204 0.97 -18.78 25.49
C ARG A 204 0.09 -19.51 24.47
N ASP A 205 0.68 -19.97 23.38
CA ASP A 205 -0.06 -20.51 22.23
C ASP A 205 -0.56 -21.93 22.53
N ARG A 206 0.25 -22.75 23.21
CA ARG A 206 -0.12 -24.11 23.62
C ARG A 206 -0.82 -24.16 24.97
N ARG A 207 -0.81 -23.07 25.75
CA ARG A 207 -1.33 -22.99 27.12
C ARG A 207 -0.69 -24.02 28.05
N ILE A 208 0.62 -24.19 27.94
CA ILE A 208 1.43 -25.12 28.77
C ILE A 208 2.40 -24.34 29.63
N ASN A 209 2.73 -24.83 30.82
CA ASN A 209 3.72 -24.17 31.68
C ASN A 209 5.13 -24.69 31.39
N ILE A 210 5.99 -23.82 30.85
CA ILE A 210 7.38 -24.15 30.54
C ILE A 210 8.30 -23.60 31.63
N THR A 211 9.18 -24.44 32.17
CA THR A 211 10.26 -24.04 33.07
C THR A 211 11.46 -23.60 32.24
N HIS A 212 11.89 -22.34 32.38
CA HIS A 212 13.02 -21.75 31.66
C HIS A 212 13.74 -20.70 32.52
N SER A 213 14.90 -20.25 32.06
CA SER A 213 15.87 -19.40 32.79
C SER A 213 15.33 -18.11 33.42
N VAL A 214 14.20 -17.58 32.91
CA VAL A 214 13.59 -16.33 33.40
C VAL A 214 12.59 -16.56 34.54
N LYS A 215 11.99 -17.75 34.64
CA LYS A 215 11.07 -18.10 35.73
C LYS A 215 11.79 -18.74 36.92
N GLN A 216 12.79 -19.60 36.65
CA GLN A 216 13.62 -20.30 37.64
C GLN A 216 15.02 -20.57 37.03
N LYS A 217 15.96 -21.14 37.79
CA LYS A 217 17.24 -21.63 37.22
C LYS A 217 16.97 -22.56 36.03
N GLU A 218 17.87 -22.54 35.05
CA GLU A 218 17.78 -23.37 33.83
C GLU A 218 17.48 -24.84 34.15
N ALA A 219 16.51 -25.41 33.45
CA ALA A 219 16.06 -26.77 33.66
C ALA A 219 17.15 -27.77 33.28
N ARG A 220 17.25 -28.85 34.06
CA ARG A 220 18.15 -29.98 33.75
C ARG A 220 17.33 -31.25 33.60
N VAL A 221 17.51 -31.91 32.46
CA VAL A 221 16.83 -33.15 32.10
C VAL A 221 17.89 -34.19 31.78
N GLY A 222 17.87 -35.34 32.47
CA GLY A 222 18.87 -36.40 32.24
C GLY A 222 20.33 -35.99 32.51
N GLY A 223 20.55 -35.00 33.40
CA GLY A 223 21.85 -34.41 33.68
C GLY A 223 22.33 -33.37 32.66
N VAL A 224 21.57 -33.13 31.58
CA VAL A 224 21.86 -32.16 30.52
C VAL A 224 21.08 -30.88 30.78
N LYS A 225 21.72 -29.73 30.58
CA LYS A 225 21.07 -28.42 30.66
C LYS A 225 20.26 -28.17 29.38
N VAL A 226 19.01 -27.75 29.55
CA VAL A 226 18.06 -27.47 28.45
C VAL A 226 17.50 -26.06 28.56
N ASP A 227 17.03 -25.47 27.45
CA ASP A 227 16.52 -24.09 27.43
C ASP A 227 15.12 -23.98 28.06
N GLY A 228 14.25 -24.95 27.79
CA GLY A 228 12.91 -25.05 28.38
C GLY A 228 12.49 -26.49 28.63
N PHE A 229 11.68 -26.72 29.67
CA PHE A 229 11.10 -28.03 29.98
C PHE A 229 9.66 -27.90 30.47
N CYS A 230 8.75 -28.68 29.87
CA CYS A 230 7.38 -28.83 30.34
C CYS A 230 7.18 -30.23 30.94
N ALA A 231 6.98 -30.29 32.25
CA ALA A 231 6.78 -31.56 32.95
C ALA A 231 5.43 -32.22 32.61
N GLU A 232 4.41 -31.42 32.29
CA GLU A 232 3.05 -31.91 31.98
C GLU A 232 3.02 -32.71 30.68
N THR A 233 3.71 -32.24 29.65
CA THR A 233 3.75 -32.88 28.32
C THR A 233 4.99 -33.76 28.12
N ASN A 234 5.90 -33.79 29.11
CA ASN A 234 7.21 -34.43 29.01
C ASN A 234 8.03 -33.94 27.79
N GLU A 235 7.87 -32.65 27.46
CA GLU A 235 8.52 -32.00 26.32
C GLU A 235 9.72 -31.16 26.77
N VAL A 236 10.82 -31.27 26.03
CA VAL A 236 12.02 -30.44 26.16
C VAL A 236 12.07 -29.47 24.99
N PHE A 237 12.25 -28.19 25.26
CA PHE A 237 12.33 -27.13 24.27
C PHE A 237 13.79 -26.65 24.17
N GLU A 238 14.34 -26.70 22.97
CA GLU A 238 15.73 -26.33 22.69
C GLU A 238 15.79 -25.31 21.55
N PHE A 239 16.49 -24.20 21.82
CA PHE A 239 16.68 -23.13 20.86
C PHE A 239 18.13 -23.09 20.37
N TYR A 240 18.32 -23.40 19.09
CA TYR A 240 19.63 -23.50 18.48
C TYR A 240 20.03 -22.20 17.78
N GLY A 241 20.81 -21.37 18.48
CA GLY A 241 21.56 -20.26 17.88
C GLY A 241 22.46 -20.76 16.75
N CYS A 242 22.29 -20.23 15.54
CA CYS A 242 22.82 -20.83 14.30
C CYS A 242 24.35 -21.00 14.31
N TYR A 243 25.09 -20.02 14.82
CA TYR A 243 26.56 -20.07 14.90
C TYR A 243 27.08 -21.04 15.96
N TYR A 244 26.40 -21.09 17.11
CA TYR A 244 26.82 -21.86 18.28
C TYR A 244 26.43 -23.34 18.18
N HIS A 245 25.44 -23.64 17.33
CA HIS A 245 24.92 -24.99 17.10
C HIS A 245 25.19 -25.50 15.67
N GLY A 246 25.96 -24.78 14.86
CA GLY A 246 26.41 -25.25 13.55
C GLY A 246 25.30 -25.43 12.50
N CYS A 247 24.42 -24.45 12.32
CA CYS A 247 23.25 -24.59 11.46
C CYS A 247 23.62 -24.96 10.00
N PRO A 248 23.12 -26.11 9.48
CA PRO A 248 23.44 -26.58 8.14
C PRO A 248 22.89 -25.71 7.01
N LYS A 249 21.83 -24.96 7.30
CA LYS A 249 21.16 -24.10 6.31
C LYS A 249 21.88 -22.77 6.14
N CYS A 250 22.34 -22.17 7.23
CA CYS A 250 23.03 -20.87 7.22
C CYS A 250 24.48 -20.99 6.77
N PHE A 251 25.17 -22.10 7.09
CA PHE A 251 26.59 -22.27 6.82
C PHE A 251 26.86 -23.46 5.90
N LYS A 252 26.61 -23.30 4.61
CA LYS A 252 26.71 -24.40 3.63
C LYS A 252 28.13 -24.74 3.18
N HIS A 253 29.02 -23.75 3.11
CA HIS A 253 30.25 -23.86 2.28
C HIS A 253 31.58 -23.83 3.05
N VAL A 254 31.57 -23.73 4.38
CA VAL A 254 32.80 -23.62 5.22
C VAL A 254 32.64 -24.35 6.56
N ARG A 255 32.11 -25.57 6.51
CA ARG A 255 31.69 -26.30 7.72
C ARG A 255 32.82 -26.91 8.54
N ASN A 256 33.88 -27.33 7.85
CA ASN A 256 35.04 -27.99 8.45
C ASN A 256 36.21 -27.03 8.71
N THR A 257 36.01 -25.74 8.52
CA THR A 257 37.02 -24.72 8.79
C THR A 257 37.05 -24.42 10.29
N PRO A 258 38.23 -24.36 10.93
CA PRO A 258 38.35 -23.92 12.31
C PRO A 258 37.74 -22.54 12.53
N LEU A 259 37.03 -22.37 13.65
CA LEU A 259 36.34 -21.13 13.97
C LEU A 259 37.31 -20.04 14.45
N THR A 260 36.92 -18.77 14.28
CA THR A 260 37.72 -17.61 14.70
C THR A 260 37.75 -17.43 16.21
N ASP A 261 36.71 -17.89 16.92
CA ASP A 261 36.59 -17.88 18.38
C ASP A 261 37.14 -19.16 19.04
N SER A 262 37.42 -20.21 18.26
CA SER A 262 37.99 -21.46 18.74
C SER A 262 38.73 -22.20 17.62
N THR A 263 40.04 -22.35 17.75
CA THR A 263 40.89 -23.03 16.76
C THR A 263 40.70 -24.56 16.72
N ILE A 264 39.93 -25.11 17.65
CA ILE A 264 39.69 -26.56 17.80
C ILE A 264 38.28 -26.93 17.31
N GLU A 265 37.33 -25.99 17.33
CA GLU A 265 35.95 -26.25 16.90
C GLU A 265 35.74 -25.88 15.43
N THR A 266 34.84 -26.62 14.79
CA THR A 266 34.30 -26.30 13.46
C THR A 266 32.78 -26.20 13.54
N LEU A 267 32.14 -25.60 12.52
CA LEU A 267 30.67 -25.58 12.45
C LEU A 267 30.09 -26.98 12.31
N GLU A 268 30.80 -27.91 11.68
CA GLU A 268 30.40 -29.33 11.63
C GLU A 268 30.41 -29.96 13.01
N TYR A 269 31.48 -29.75 13.79
CA TYR A 269 31.58 -30.28 15.14
C TYR A 269 30.44 -29.75 16.04
N ARG A 270 30.15 -28.44 15.99
CA ARG A 270 29.03 -27.86 16.74
C ARG A 270 27.67 -28.43 16.33
N TYR A 271 27.50 -28.74 15.05
CA TYR A 271 26.30 -29.41 14.54
C TYR A 271 26.16 -30.83 15.07
N GLU A 272 27.22 -31.64 14.97
CA GLU A 272 27.25 -33.01 15.49
C GLU A 272 26.99 -33.04 16.99
N ALA A 273 27.60 -32.14 17.76
CA ALA A 273 27.36 -32.01 19.20
C ALA A 273 25.89 -31.65 19.52
N THR A 274 25.28 -30.78 18.73
CA THR A 274 23.86 -30.41 18.84
C THR A 274 22.97 -31.64 18.60
N LEU A 275 23.20 -32.37 17.50
CA LEU A 275 22.45 -33.59 17.18
C LEU A 275 22.62 -34.67 18.25
N ALA A 276 23.83 -34.84 18.79
CA ALA A 276 24.11 -35.80 19.85
C ALA A 276 23.36 -35.43 21.14
N LYS A 277 23.32 -34.13 21.50
CA LYS A 277 22.52 -33.63 22.63
C LYS A 277 21.04 -33.95 22.45
N SER A 278 20.46 -33.61 21.30
CA SER A 278 19.04 -33.86 21.01
C SER A 278 18.71 -35.36 21.03
N SER A 279 19.56 -36.19 20.43
CA SER A 279 19.36 -37.64 20.36
C SER A 279 19.38 -38.26 21.75
N ARG A 280 20.34 -37.85 22.60
CA ARG A 280 20.41 -38.30 24.00
C ARG A 280 19.14 -37.95 24.78
N ILE A 281 18.58 -36.75 24.60
CA ILE A 281 17.35 -36.35 25.30
C ILE A 281 16.17 -37.18 24.80
N LYS A 282 16.07 -37.45 23.49
CA LYS A 282 15.05 -38.31 22.89
C LYS A 282 15.16 -39.76 23.41
N GLU A 283 16.36 -40.31 23.52
CA GLU A 283 16.62 -41.66 24.05
C GLU A 283 16.20 -41.81 25.51
N LEU A 284 16.25 -40.73 26.30
CA LEU A 284 15.76 -40.70 27.68
C LEU A 284 14.22 -40.66 27.79
N GLY A 285 13.49 -40.71 26.67
CA GLY A 285 12.04 -40.78 26.62
C GLY A 285 11.33 -39.43 26.59
N TYR A 286 12.06 -38.34 26.34
CA TYR A 286 11.49 -36.99 26.21
C TYR A 286 11.19 -36.65 24.75
N THR A 287 10.11 -35.91 24.53
CA THR A 287 9.82 -35.32 23.22
C THR A 287 10.59 -34.00 23.10
N VAL A 288 11.48 -33.87 22.11
CA VAL A 288 12.26 -32.63 21.93
C VAL A 288 11.62 -31.77 20.84
N VAL A 289 11.24 -30.54 21.23
CA VAL A 289 10.76 -29.48 20.35
C VAL A 289 11.93 -28.56 20.04
N GLU A 290 12.41 -28.60 18.80
CA GLU A 290 13.64 -27.94 18.37
C GLU A 290 13.30 -26.69 17.54
N MET A 291 13.87 -25.54 17.90
CA MET A 291 13.77 -24.30 17.16
C MET A 291 15.16 -23.81 16.76
N TRP A 292 15.40 -23.64 15.46
CA TRP A 292 16.64 -23.04 14.99
C TRP A 292 16.46 -21.53 14.86
N GLU A 293 17.50 -20.77 15.21
CA GLU A 293 17.47 -19.31 15.21
C GLU A 293 17.01 -18.72 13.88
N CYS A 294 17.26 -19.41 12.75
CA CYS A 294 17.13 -19.06 11.33
C CYS A 294 15.96 -18.12 10.88
N HIS A 295 15.89 -16.96 11.52
CA HIS A 295 15.42 -15.65 11.08
C HIS A 295 16.61 -14.97 10.34
N PRO A 296 16.48 -13.76 9.75
CA PRO A 296 17.45 -13.32 8.75
C PRO A 296 18.88 -13.38 9.31
N THR A 297 19.81 -13.82 8.49
CA THR A 297 21.23 -13.76 8.86
C THR A 297 21.65 -12.30 8.81
N VAL A 298 21.97 -11.72 9.96
CA VAL A 298 22.35 -10.31 10.07
C VAL A 298 23.86 -10.20 10.02
N HIS A 299 24.35 -9.47 9.03
CA HIS A 299 25.77 -9.21 8.83
C HIS A 299 26.07 -7.75 9.20
N ILE A 300 27.19 -7.52 9.89
CA ILE A 300 27.59 -6.20 10.38
C ILE A 300 29.07 -5.98 10.09
N GLY A 301 29.44 -4.74 9.74
CA GLY A 301 30.84 -4.35 9.57
C GLY A 301 31.51 -5.09 8.42
N GLU A 302 32.71 -5.63 8.65
CA GLU A 302 33.52 -6.29 7.62
C GLU A 302 32.87 -7.53 7.00
N GLU A 303 31.92 -8.17 7.70
CA GLU A 303 31.19 -9.33 7.18
C GLU A 303 30.30 -8.96 5.99
N CYS A 304 29.77 -7.73 5.98
CA CYS A 304 28.96 -7.22 4.88
C CYS A 304 29.74 -7.21 3.56
N SER A 305 31.02 -6.82 3.60
CA SER A 305 31.89 -6.69 2.42
C SER A 305 32.22 -8.04 1.76
N LYS A 306 31.99 -9.16 2.46
CA LYS A 306 32.23 -10.51 1.95
C LYS A 306 31.02 -11.07 1.19
N LEU A 307 29.87 -10.41 1.27
CA LEU A 307 28.65 -10.88 0.61
C LEU A 307 28.59 -10.45 -0.83
N ASN A 308 28.17 -11.37 -1.69
CA ASN A 308 27.81 -11.05 -3.06
C ASN A 308 26.36 -10.55 -3.10
N LEU A 309 26.17 -9.25 -3.39
CA LEU A 309 24.84 -8.64 -3.47
C LEU A 309 23.98 -9.20 -4.61
N GLU A 310 24.57 -9.78 -5.65
CA GLU A 310 23.83 -10.43 -6.74
C GLU A 310 23.09 -11.69 -6.28
N THR A 311 23.63 -12.38 -5.28
CA THR A 311 23.06 -13.63 -4.75
C THR A 311 22.48 -13.48 -3.35
N THR A 312 22.53 -12.27 -2.78
CA THR A 312 22.02 -11.98 -1.45
C THR A 312 20.69 -11.28 -1.57
N ASP A 313 19.68 -11.84 -0.92
CA ASP A 313 18.37 -11.23 -0.80
C ASP A 313 18.16 -10.67 0.61
N GLY A 314 17.59 -9.49 0.70
CA GLY A 314 17.13 -8.93 1.96
C GLY A 314 17.14 -7.41 2.01
N LEU A 315 17.46 -6.87 3.19
CA LEU A 315 17.61 -5.43 3.40
C LEU A 315 19.08 -5.07 3.59
N ILE A 316 19.47 -3.90 3.10
CA ILE A 316 20.81 -3.35 3.25
C ILE A 316 20.73 -1.92 3.78
N LYS A 317 21.53 -1.64 4.81
CA LYS A 317 21.82 -0.28 5.27
C LYS A 317 23.21 0.10 4.78
N CYS A 318 23.29 1.08 3.89
CA CYS A 318 24.55 1.51 3.31
C CYS A 318 24.57 3.03 3.08
N LYS A 319 25.78 3.54 2.83
CA LYS A 319 26.04 4.83 2.23
C LYS A 319 26.36 4.60 0.75
N ILE A 320 25.60 5.24 -0.13
CA ILE A 320 25.67 5.01 -1.57
C ILE A 320 25.70 6.34 -2.31
N LEU A 321 26.60 6.44 -3.30
CA LEU A 321 26.82 7.61 -4.12
C LEU A 321 26.05 7.47 -5.44
N PRO A 322 25.07 8.34 -5.72
CA PRO A 322 24.40 8.37 -7.01
C PRO A 322 25.32 8.85 -8.15
N PRO A 323 25.07 8.46 -9.41
CA PRO A 323 25.75 9.05 -10.57
C PRO A 323 25.41 10.55 -10.70
N HIS A 324 26.24 11.30 -11.44
CA HIS A 324 25.99 12.74 -11.66
C HIS A 324 24.81 13.00 -12.59
N LEU A 325 24.61 12.14 -13.59
CA LEU A 325 23.60 12.31 -14.63
C LEU A 325 22.80 11.02 -14.72
N LEU A 326 21.57 11.06 -14.22
CA LEU A 326 20.59 10.01 -14.37
C LEU A 326 19.20 10.66 -14.36
N PHE A 327 18.45 10.50 -15.44
CA PHE A 327 17.18 11.22 -15.59
C PHE A 327 16.14 10.78 -14.55
N HIS A 328 16.02 9.47 -14.32
CA HIS A 328 15.17 8.89 -13.28
C HIS A 328 16.01 8.31 -12.13
N PRO A 329 16.13 8.99 -10.96
CA PRO A 329 16.84 8.44 -9.81
C PRO A 329 16.15 7.18 -9.28
N VAL A 330 16.93 6.16 -8.89
CA VAL A 330 16.40 4.84 -8.51
C VAL A 330 15.98 4.78 -7.04
N LEU A 331 16.85 5.23 -6.14
CA LEU A 331 16.68 5.00 -4.71
C LEU A 331 15.80 6.06 -4.05
N PRO A 332 14.72 5.65 -3.35
CA PRO A 332 13.92 6.56 -2.57
C PRO A 332 14.63 6.92 -1.26
N VAL A 333 14.52 8.17 -0.82
CA VAL A 333 14.99 8.63 0.48
C VAL A 333 13.94 9.53 1.13
N LYS A 334 13.72 9.36 2.44
CA LYS A 334 12.82 10.24 3.18
C LYS A 334 13.60 11.44 3.70
N MET A 335 13.27 12.63 3.21
CA MET A 335 13.84 13.90 3.68
C MET A 335 12.72 14.93 3.75
N ASN A 336 12.81 15.89 4.67
CA ASN A 336 11.81 16.96 4.83
C ASN A 336 10.36 16.43 4.90
N ASN A 337 10.17 15.31 5.61
CA ASN A 337 8.91 14.57 5.74
C ASN A 337 8.27 14.05 4.43
N LYS A 338 9.00 14.07 3.31
CA LYS A 338 8.56 13.57 2.01
C LYS A 338 9.46 12.42 1.54
N LEU A 339 8.88 11.51 0.75
CA LEU A 339 9.66 10.53 0.00
C LEU A 339 10.16 11.21 -1.27
N MET A 340 11.47 11.23 -1.48
CA MET A 340 12.11 11.92 -2.61
C MET A 340 13.07 10.98 -3.33
N PHE A 341 13.30 11.24 -4.61
CA PHE A 341 14.24 10.54 -5.47
C PHE A 341 15.26 11.57 -5.94
N VAL A 342 16.48 11.49 -5.44
CA VAL A 342 17.50 12.53 -5.63
C VAL A 342 18.85 11.92 -5.98
N LEU A 343 19.68 12.69 -6.69
CA LEU A 343 21.08 12.33 -7.00
C LEU A 343 22.11 13.01 -6.08
N CYS A 344 21.65 13.88 -5.19
CA CYS A 344 22.50 14.59 -4.23
C CYS A 344 21.72 14.82 -2.93
N ARG A 345 22.27 14.34 -1.80
CA ARG A 345 21.69 14.53 -0.47
C ARG A 345 21.50 16.01 -0.14
N SER A 346 22.56 16.81 -0.23
CA SER A 346 22.52 18.23 0.12
C SER A 346 21.49 19.03 -0.71
N CYS A 347 21.37 18.74 -2.01
CA CYS A 347 20.34 19.38 -2.85
C CYS A 347 18.92 18.95 -2.48
N GLY A 348 18.72 17.68 -2.13
CA GLY A 348 17.43 17.19 -1.65
C GLY A 348 17.00 17.85 -0.34
N GLU A 349 17.94 18.03 0.58
CA GLU A 349 17.71 18.68 1.88
C GLU A 349 17.37 20.16 1.73
N SER A 350 18.06 20.89 0.84
CA SER A 350 17.84 22.32 0.59
C SER A 350 16.75 22.62 -0.45
N PHE A 351 16.11 21.60 -1.03
CA PHE A 351 15.17 21.73 -2.15
C PHE A 351 15.73 22.50 -3.36
N ASN A 352 17.03 22.38 -3.62
CA ASN A 352 17.68 23.06 -4.73
C ASN A 352 17.06 22.65 -6.08
N GLN A 353 16.62 23.65 -6.85
CA GLN A 353 16.09 23.47 -8.22
C GLN A 353 17.11 23.84 -9.30
N GLU A 354 18.22 24.46 -8.92
CA GLU A 354 19.29 24.85 -9.83
C GLU A 354 20.27 23.68 -10.08
N PRO A 355 21.12 23.74 -11.13
CA PRO A 355 22.17 22.77 -11.34
C PRO A 355 23.00 22.51 -10.08
N CYS A 356 23.31 21.24 -9.82
CA CYS A 356 24.06 20.85 -8.64
C CYS A 356 25.54 21.27 -8.75
N GLU A 357 26.02 22.08 -7.81
CA GLU A 357 27.43 22.49 -7.71
C GLU A 357 28.26 21.63 -6.73
N HIS A 358 27.62 20.70 -6.02
CA HIS A 358 28.32 19.84 -5.06
C HIS A 358 29.21 18.83 -5.79
N ILE A 359 30.50 18.85 -5.48
CA ILE A 359 31.52 17.95 -6.07
C ILE A 359 31.89 16.84 -5.10
N SER A 360 31.74 17.07 -3.79
CA SER A 360 32.12 16.09 -2.78
C SER A 360 31.16 14.90 -2.74
N ASP A 361 31.72 13.70 -2.75
CA ASP A 361 30.96 12.46 -2.57
C ASP A 361 30.19 12.45 -1.25
N ASP A 362 30.73 13.06 -0.19
CA ASP A 362 30.08 13.10 1.13
C ASP A 362 28.85 14.01 1.18
N GLU A 363 28.80 15.04 0.35
CA GLU A 363 27.65 15.94 0.20
C GLU A 363 26.56 15.31 -0.66
N ARG A 364 26.94 14.48 -1.63
CA ARG A 364 26.00 13.85 -2.56
C ARG A 364 25.47 12.51 -2.06
N ALA A 365 26.29 11.74 -1.36
CA ALA A 365 25.96 10.38 -0.97
C ALA A 365 24.74 10.29 -0.06
N LEU A 366 23.90 9.29 -0.34
CA LEU A 366 22.70 8.97 0.41
C LEU A 366 23.03 7.89 1.44
N THR A 367 22.52 8.06 2.66
CA THR A 367 22.58 7.03 3.70
C THR A 367 21.15 6.61 4.03
N GLY A 368 20.89 5.31 3.95
CA GLY A 368 19.54 4.80 4.10
C GLY A 368 19.50 3.29 4.28
N THR A 369 18.28 2.76 4.30
CA THR A 369 18.01 1.31 4.34
C THR A 369 17.06 0.98 3.22
N TRP A 370 17.46 0.05 2.35
CA TRP A 370 16.74 -0.31 1.14
C TRP A 370 16.61 -1.82 1.00
N VAL A 371 15.67 -2.25 0.17
CA VAL A 371 15.63 -3.63 -0.32
C VAL A 371 16.80 -3.82 -1.27
N ILE A 372 17.52 -4.95 -1.14
CA ILE A 372 18.73 -5.20 -1.96
C ILE A 372 18.40 -5.16 -3.46
N ASP A 373 17.20 -5.58 -3.89
CA ASP A 373 16.76 -5.50 -5.28
C ASP A 373 16.84 -4.07 -5.86
N GLU A 374 16.46 -3.04 -5.08
CA GLU A 374 16.56 -1.64 -5.51
C GLU A 374 18.02 -1.19 -5.58
N VAL A 375 18.86 -1.68 -4.65
CA VAL A 375 20.29 -1.37 -4.65
C VAL A 375 20.99 -2.03 -5.83
N ARG A 376 20.63 -3.26 -6.22
CA ARG A 376 21.13 -3.91 -7.44
C ARG A 376 20.78 -3.08 -8.68
N LYS A 377 19.52 -2.65 -8.81
CA LYS A 377 19.12 -1.77 -9.92
C LYS A 377 19.85 -0.41 -9.88
N ALA A 378 20.09 0.14 -8.69
CA ALA A 378 20.87 1.36 -8.56
C ALA A 378 22.32 1.17 -9.02
N ILE A 379 22.98 0.07 -8.64
CA ILE A 379 24.34 -0.26 -9.11
C ILE A 379 24.37 -0.41 -10.64
N GLU A 380 23.39 -1.09 -11.23
CA GLU A 380 23.22 -1.20 -12.69
C GLU A 380 23.15 0.19 -13.35
N LYS A 381 22.51 1.17 -12.70
CA LYS A 381 22.42 2.57 -13.14
C LYS A 381 23.61 3.45 -12.74
N GLY A 382 24.70 2.86 -12.25
CA GLY A 382 25.97 3.55 -11.99
C GLY A 382 26.11 4.14 -10.59
N TYR A 383 25.24 3.76 -9.64
CA TYR A 383 25.45 4.09 -8.23
C TYR A 383 26.65 3.31 -7.67
N LYS A 384 27.39 3.93 -6.75
CA LYS A 384 28.55 3.30 -6.09
C LYS A 384 28.32 3.19 -4.59
N ILE A 385 28.35 1.98 -4.05
CA ILE A 385 28.33 1.78 -2.60
C ILE A 385 29.66 2.28 -2.03
N LEU A 386 29.59 3.25 -1.12
CA LEU A 386 30.76 3.78 -0.42
C LEU A 386 31.05 2.98 0.85
N GLU A 387 30.00 2.63 1.59
CA GLU A 387 30.12 1.93 2.86
C GLU A 387 28.86 1.09 3.12
N THR A 388 29.03 -0.13 3.62
CA THR A 388 27.90 -0.99 4.03
C THR A 388 27.92 -1.19 5.53
N TYR A 389 26.83 -0.78 6.20
CA TYR A 389 26.72 -0.80 7.65
C TYR A 389 26.11 -2.09 8.17
N GLU A 390 25.14 -2.66 7.44
CA GLU A 390 24.33 -3.79 7.89
C GLU A 390 23.61 -4.44 6.72
N ILE A 391 23.52 -5.77 6.71
CA ILE A 391 22.70 -6.55 5.78
C ILE A 391 21.83 -7.53 6.58
N TRP A 392 20.53 -7.52 6.35
CA TRP A 392 19.60 -8.54 6.83
C TRP A 392 19.30 -9.49 5.70
N GLN A 393 19.95 -10.65 5.68
CA GLN A 393 19.79 -11.64 4.63
C GLN A 393 18.61 -12.58 4.92
N TYR A 394 17.68 -12.68 3.98
CA TYR A 394 16.50 -13.55 4.07
C TYR A 394 16.59 -14.72 3.10
N ILE A 395 15.97 -15.83 3.47
CA ILE A 395 15.64 -16.90 2.53
C ILE A 395 14.32 -16.51 1.87
N ILE A 396 14.32 -16.36 0.53
CA ILE A 396 13.13 -15.99 -0.23
C ILE A 396 12.46 -17.24 -0.81
N ASP A 397 11.13 -17.29 -0.70
CA ASP A 397 10.27 -18.16 -1.50
C ASP A 397 9.69 -17.34 -2.65
N GLN A 398 9.88 -17.81 -3.89
CA GLN A 398 9.51 -17.09 -5.10
C GLN A 398 8.46 -17.87 -5.90
N TYR A 399 7.45 -17.15 -6.39
CA TYR A 399 6.49 -17.70 -7.35
C TYR A 399 7.18 -18.01 -8.68
N ASN A 400 7.05 -19.24 -9.16
CA ASN A 400 7.54 -19.64 -10.47
C ASN A 400 6.45 -19.40 -11.52
N LYS A 401 6.72 -18.49 -12.47
CA LYS A 401 5.76 -18.11 -13.53
C LYS A 401 5.52 -19.22 -14.55
N ASP A 402 6.53 -20.05 -14.82
CA ASP A 402 6.45 -21.12 -15.83
C ASP A 402 5.59 -22.28 -15.31
N THR A 403 5.84 -22.71 -14.08
CA THR A 403 5.07 -23.81 -13.45
C THR A 403 3.78 -23.32 -12.79
N LYS A 404 3.63 -22.01 -12.57
CA LYS A 404 2.51 -21.37 -11.87
C LYS A 404 2.32 -21.86 -10.43
N THR A 405 3.43 -22.15 -9.75
CA THR A 405 3.45 -22.71 -8.39
C THR A 405 4.44 -21.96 -7.49
N GLY A 406 4.34 -22.20 -6.18
CA GLY A 406 5.18 -21.54 -5.18
C GLY A 406 4.66 -20.15 -4.81
N GLY A 407 5.42 -19.45 -3.97
CA GLY A 407 5.06 -18.12 -3.49
C GLY A 407 3.96 -18.13 -2.42
N LEU A 408 4.30 -17.57 -1.27
CA LEU A 408 3.44 -17.54 -0.09
C LEU A 408 2.05 -16.91 -0.31
N PHE A 409 1.95 -15.88 -1.16
CA PHE A 409 0.70 -15.13 -1.39
C PHE A 409 -0.10 -15.61 -2.61
N ASN A 410 0.41 -16.59 -3.38
CA ASN A 410 -0.13 -16.95 -4.68
C ASN A 410 -1.59 -17.42 -4.60
N GLU A 411 -1.92 -18.34 -3.69
CA GLU A 411 -3.29 -18.85 -3.53
C GLU A 411 -4.29 -17.74 -3.12
N TYR A 412 -3.85 -16.83 -2.23
CA TYR A 412 -4.65 -15.70 -1.79
C TYR A 412 -4.94 -14.73 -2.95
N ILE A 413 -3.90 -14.33 -3.69
CA ILE A 413 -4.03 -13.41 -4.82
C ILE A 413 -4.88 -14.05 -5.92
N ASN A 414 -4.61 -15.31 -6.29
CA ASN A 414 -5.33 -16.00 -7.36
C ASN A 414 -6.83 -16.10 -7.08
N LYS A 415 -7.22 -16.37 -5.82
CA LYS A 415 -8.64 -16.40 -5.44
C LYS A 415 -9.32 -15.06 -5.70
N PHE A 416 -8.77 -13.97 -5.18
CA PHE A 416 -9.43 -12.66 -5.25
C PHE A 416 -9.28 -11.99 -6.62
N VAL A 417 -8.20 -12.25 -7.36
CA VAL A 417 -8.06 -11.86 -8.77
C VAL A 417 -9.09 -12.59 -9.61
N GLY A 418 -9.29 -13.90 -9.39
CA GLY A 418 -10.34 -14.68 -10.03
C GLY A 418 -11.73 -14.12 -9.74
N ILE A 419 -12.04 -13.80 -8.47
CA ILE A 419 -13.32 -13.16 -8.10
C ILE A 419 -13.48 -11.81 -8.83
N LYS A 420 -12.45 -10.96 -8.81
CA LYS A 420 -12.47 -9.66 -9.50
C LYS A 420 -12.74 -9.85 -10.99
N GLN A 421 -11.99 -10.72 -11.66
CA GLN A 421 -12.09 -10.90 -13.11
C GLN A 421 -13.42 -11.53 -13.54
N GLN A 422 -13.86 -12.59 -12.86
CA GLN A 422 -15.15 -13.23 -13.15
C GLN A 422 -16.31 -12.24 -12.95
N SER A 423 -16.20 -11.34 -11.97
CA SER A 423 -17.21 -10.32 -11.68
C SER A 423 -17.23 -9.14 -12.67
N SER A 424 -16.24 -9.01 -13.55
CA SER A 424 -16.31 -8.05 -14.68
C SER A 424 -17.32 -8.51 -15.74
N GLY A 425 -17.67 -9.81 -15.76
CA GLY A 425 -18.46 -10.41 -16.82
C GLY A 425 -17.62 -10.72 -18.07
N TRP A 426 -18.29 -11.22 -19.11
CA TRP A 426 -17.64 -11.57 -20.37
C TRP A 426 -17.23 -10.33 -21.16
N PRO A 427 -16.02 -10.29 -21.76
CA PRO A 427 -15.67 -9.26 -22.72
C PRO A 427 -16.64 -9.24 -23.90
N TYR A 428 -16.85 -8.06 -24.50
CA TYR A 428 -17.81 -7.87 -25.60
C TYR A 428 -17.51 -8.77 -26.81
N TYR A 429 -16.24 -9.11 -27.04
CA TYR A 429 -15.81 -9.97 -28.14
C TYR A 429 -16.04 -11.46 -27.88
N CYS A 430 -16.38 -11.88 -26.66
CA CYS A 430 -16.61 -13.29 -26.27
C CYS A 430 -18.06 -13.75 -26.53
N ASP A 431 -18.50 -13.66 -27.78
CA ASP A 431 -19.86 -13.97 -28.25
C ASP A 431 -20.14 -15.46 -28.49
N THR A 432 -19.10 -16.28 -28.66
CA THR A 432 -19.18 -17.69 -29.04
C THR A 432 -18.50 -18.58 -28.00
N PRO A 433 -18.93 -19.84 -27.82
CA PRO A 433 -18.30 -20.78 -26.89
C PRO A 433 -16.78 -20.89 -27.10
N LYS A 434 -16.33 -20.97 -28.35
CA LYS A 434 -14.90 -21.02 -28.70
C LYS A 434 -14.12 -19.80 -28.23
N LYS A 435 -14.67 -18.59 -28.38
CA LYS A 435 -14.02 -17.36 -27.90
C LYS A 435 -14.01 -17.28 -26.37
N LYS A 436 -15.05 -17.78 -25.71
CA LYS A 436 -15.12 -17.89 -24.25
C LYS A 436 -14.05 -18.85 -23.71
N ASP A 437 -13.88 -20.01 -24.34
CA ASP A 437 -12.86 -20.99 -23.97
C ASP A 437 -11.45 -20.44 -24.22
N ASN A 438 -11.23 -19.77 -25.35
CA ASN A 438 -9.97 -19.10 -25.66
C ASN A 438 -9.64 -18.02 -24.62
N TYR A 439 -10.61 -17.18 -24.25
CA TYR A 439 -10.42 -16.15 -23.22
C TYR A 439 -9.97 -16.75 -21.88
N ILE A 440 -10.60 -17.84 -21.42
CA ILE A 440 -10.22 -18.51 -20.18
C ILE A 440 -8.79 -19.08 -20.28
N LYS A 441 -8.46 -19.68 -21.44
CA LYS A 441 -7.13 -20.24 -21.69
C LYS A 441 -6.06 -19.16 -21.69
N GLU A 442 -6.26 -18.09 -22.45
CA GLU A 442 -5.34 -16.94 -22.55
C GLU A 442 -5.15 -16.26 -21.19
N TYR A 443 -6.22 -16.10 -20.41
CA TYR A 443 -6.12 -15.53 -19.07
C TYR A 443 -5.32 -16.43 -18.12
N PHE A 444 -5.51 -17.76 -18.18
CA PHE A 444 -4.70 -18.70 -17.41
C PHE A 444 -3.23 -18.74 -17.88
N GLU A 445 -3.00 -18.59 -19.18
CA GLU A 445 -1.65 -18.51 -19.75
C GLU A 445 -0.90 -17.26 -19.28
N ALA A 446 -1.56 -16.09 -19.30
CA ALA A 446 -1.00 -14.81 -18.91
C ALA A 446 -0.87 -14.63 -17.39
N GLU A 447 -1.94 -14.89 -16.64
CA GLU A 447 -2.04 -14.54 -15.21
C GLU A 447 -1.86 -15.74 -14.28
N GLY A 448 -1.93 -16.97 -14.79
CA GLY A 448 -1.89 -18.19 -13.97
C GLY A 448 -3.17 -18.44 -13.15
N VAL A 449 -4.21 -17.61 -13.33
CA VAL A 449 -5.48 -17.70 -12.61
C VAL A 449 -6.51 -18.44 -13.47
N ARG A 450 -7.05 -19.54 -12.95
CA ARG A 450 -8.09 -20.31 -13.65
C ARG A 450 -9.47 -19.73 -13.37
N LEU A 451 -10.13 -19.24 -14.41
CA LEU A 451 -11.50 -18.72 -14.32
C LEU A 451 -12.53 -19.85 -14.45
N ASP A 452 -13.61 -19.75 -13.67
CA ASP A 452 -14.77 -20.62 -13.73
C ASP A 452 -15.84 -20.00 -14.65
N PRO A 453 -16.12 -20.60 -15.83
CA PRO A 453 -17.04 -20.04 -16.81
C PRO A 453 -18.45 -19.80 -16.27
N VAL A 454 -18.89 -20.57 -15.27
CA VAL A 454 -20.23 -20.46 -14.68
C VAL A 454 -20.33 -19.24 -13.75
N LYS A 455 -19.20 -18.74 -13.25
CA LYS A 455 -19.14 -17.59 -12.35
C LYS A 455 -18.86 -16.27 -13.07
N ILE A 456 -18.58 -16.30 -14.38
CA ILE A 456 -18.31 -15.08 -15.16
C ILE A 456 -19.64 -14.37 -15.44
N GLU A 457 -19.90 -13.34 -14.63
CA GLU A 457 -21.11 -12.52 -14.69
C GLU A 457 -20.79 -11.10 -14.18
N ARG A 458 -21.40 -10.08 -14.78
CA ARG A 458 -21.18 -8.69 -14.37
C ARG A 458 -21.77 -8.46 -12.98
N ASN A 459 -20.89 -8.30 -11.99
CA ASN A 459 -21.23 -8.01 -10.60
C ASN A 459 -20.31 -6.92 -10.03
N PRO A 460 -20.69 -5.63 -10.14
CA PRO A 460 -19.85 -4.52 -9.71
C PRO A 460 -19.45 -4.57 -8.23
N GLY A 461 -20.37 -5.00 -7.35
CA GLY A 461 -20.12 -5.09 -5.91
C GLY A 461 -19.10 -6.18 -5.56
N LEU A 462 -19.24 -7.36 -6.14
CA LEU A 462 -18.30 -8.46 -5.93
C LEU A 462 -16.93 -8.18 -6.58
N ARG A 463 -16.92 -7.51 -7.74
CA ARG A 463 -15.68 -7.02 -8.36
C ARG A 463 -14.94 -6.05 -7.44
N GLN A 464 -15.67 -5.10 -6.86
CA GLN A 464 -15.09 -4.13 -5.94
C GLN A 464 -14.56 -4.82 -4.68
N LEU A 465 -15.25 -5.82 -4.14
CA LEU A 465 -14.77 -6.65 -3.03
C LEU A 465 -13.45 -7.36 -3.38
N GLY A 466 -13.39 -8.06 -4.51
CA GLY A 466 -12.17 -8.73 -4.97
C GLY A 466 -10.99 -7.76 -5.10
N LYS A 467 -11.22 -6.59 -5.73
CA LYS A 467 -10.21 -5.53 -5.83
C LYS A 467 -9.76 -5.04 -4.45
N ALA A 468 -10.71 -4.71 -3.57
CA ALA A 468 -10.43 -4.14 -2.25
C ALA A 468 -9.61 -5.08 -1.36
N VAL A 469 -9.86 -6.39 -1.44
CA VAL A 469 -9.12 -7.40 -0.67
C VAL A 469 -7.67 -7.53 -1.13
N ILE A 470 -7.41 -7.42 -2.44
CA ILE A 470 -6.06 -7.46 -3.01
C ILE A 470 -5.27 -6.20 -2.62
N THR A 471 -5.89 -5.02 -2.76
CA THR A 471 -5.17 -3.75 -2.57
C THR A 471 -4.96 -3.40 -1.10
N SER A 472 -5.94 -3.70 -0.24
CA SER A 472 -5.91 -3.25 1.17
C SER A 472 -5.08 -4.15 2.08
N PHE A 473 -4.73 -5.37 1.65
CA PHE A 473 -3.96 -6.33 2.44
C PHE A 473 -2.58 -5.78 2.85
N TRP A 474 -1.85 -5.21 1.90
CA TRP A 474 -0.45 -4.79 2.07
C TRP A 474 -0.28 -3.70 3.12
N GLY A 475 -1.27 -2.79 3.24
CA GLY A 475 -1.23 -1.71 4.21
C GLY A 475 -1.16 -2.18 5.67
N LYS A 476 -1.70 -3.38 5.97
CA LYS A 476 -1.61 -3.94 7.32
C LYS A 476 -0.18 -4.39 7.67
N LEU A 477 0.58 -4.87 6.69
CA LEU A 477 1.97 -5.32 6.90
C LEU A 477 2.92 -4.16 7.22
N GLY A 478 2.62 -2.95 6.72
CA GLY A 478 3.38 -1.72 6.99
C GLY A 478 2.79 -0.84 8.10
N GLN A 479 1.82 -1.34 8.89
CA GLN A 479 1.19 -0.54 9.94
C GLN A 479 2.21 -0.19 11.03
N ARG A 480 2.28 1.09 11.41
CA ARG A 480 3.03 1.53 12.60
C ARG A 480 2.47 0.83 13.84
N GLU A 481 3.33 0.17 14.60
CA GLU A 481 2.91 -0.65 15.76
C GLU A 481 2.55 0.20 16.97
N ASN A 482 3.31 1.26 17.23
CA ASN A 482 3.04 2.24 18.28
C ASN A 482 2.22 3.41 17.71
N GLN A 483 0.90 3.25 17.62
CA GLN A 483 -0.03 4.32 17.28
C GLN A 483 -0.58 5.00 18.53
N SER A 484 -0.78 6.32 18.45
CA SER A 484 -1.51 7.05 19.47
C SER A 484 -2.95 6.53 19.55
N LYS A 485 -3.41 6.32 20.77
CA LYS A 485 -4.71 5.79 21.15
C LYS A 485 -5.51 6.89 21.81
N THR A 486 -6.82 6.79 21.72
CA THR A 486 -7.75 7.70 22.39
C THR A 486 -8.65 6.91 23.32
N SER A 487 -8.66 7.29 24.59
CA SER A 487 -9.53 6.71 25.62
C SER A 487 -10.53 7.75 26.12
N ILE A 488 -11.75 7.32 26.42
CA ILE A 488 -12.74 8.14 27.13
C ILE A 488 -12.63 7.77 28.61
N VAL A 489 -12.11 8.70 29.41
CA VAL A 489 -11.89 8.51 30.85
C VAL A 489 -13.00 9.22 31.59
N ARG A 490 -13.73 8.48 32.43
CA ARG A 490 -14.85 9.01 33.24
C ARG A 490 -14.54 9.08 34.73
N GLU A 491 -13.58 8.29 35.18
CA GLU A 491 -13.20 8.21 36.59
C GLU A 491 -11.86 8.94 36.82
N PRO A 492 -11.77 9.87 37.79
CA PRO A 492 -10.52 10.56 38.09
C PRO A 492 -9.35 9.61 38.38
N GLY A 493 -9.61 8.47 39.02
CA GLY A 493 -8.59 7.46 39.32
C GLY A 493 -7.95 6.84 38.08
N GLU A 494 -8.74 6.59 37.02
CA GLU A 494 -8.22 6.11 35.73
C GLU A 494 -7.28 7.15 35.11
N PHE A 495 -7.66 8.44 35.17
CA PHE A 495 -6.82 9.53 34.67
C PHE A 495 -5.50 9.65 35.44
N TYR A 496 -5.53 9.60 36.78
CA TYR A 496 -4.31 9.64 37.59
C TYR A 496 -3.41 8.43 37.35
N ASN A 497 -3.98 7.24 37.17
CA ASN A 497 -3.22 6.05 36.80
C ASN A 497 -2.54 6.22 35.44
N MET A 498 -3.22 6.84 34.45
CA MET A 498 -2.60 7.14 33.16
C MET A 498 -1.47 8.17 33.30
N MET A 499 -1.69 9.27 34.03
CA MET A 499 -0.69 10.33 34.25
C MET A 499 0.58 9.84 34.97
N THR A 500 0.44 8.86 35.87
CA THR A 500 1.55 8.33 36.67
C THR A 500 2.17 7.06 36.07
N ASN A 501 1.59 6.50 35.00
CA ASN A 501 2.12 5.30 34.37
C ASN A 501 3.40 5.61 33.59
N PRO A 502 4.56 5.07 33.99
CA PRO A 502 5.83 5.38 33.36
C PRO A 502 5.96 4.82 31.94
N SER A 503 5.04 3.95 31.51
CA SER A 503 5.06 3.24 30.22
C SER A 503 4.29 3.97 29.12
N ILE A 504 3.60 5.07 29.44
CA ILE A 504 2.77 5.80 28.47
C ILE A 504 3.15 7.29 28.43
N ASN A 505 2.91 7.91 27.29
CA ASN A 505 2.97 9.35 27.09
C ASN A 505 1.55 9.86 26.82
N ILE A 506 1.11 10.86 27.58
CA ILE A 506 -0.14 11.56 27.29
C ILE A 506 0.17 12.69 26.31
N ASN A 507 -0.50 12.68 25.17
CA ASN A 507 -0.32 13.65 24.09
C ASN A 507 -1.27 14.84 24.24
N SER A 508 -2.53 14.56 24.59
CA SER A 508 -3.55 15.60 24.82
C SER A 508 -4.69 15.11 25.70
N VAL A 509 -5.36 16.06 26.36
CA VAL A 509 -6.54 15.82 27.20
C VAL A 509 -7.59 16.85 26.83
N LEU A 510 -8.77 16.40 26.43
CA LEU A 510 -9.88 17.26 26.02
C LEU A 510 -11.14 16.91 26.83
N PRO A 511 -11.72 17.85 27.58
CA PRO A 511 -13.02 17.61 28.23
C PRO A 511 -14.12 17.52 27.17
N ILE A 512 -14.89 16.43 27.18
CA ILE A 512 -16.05 16.25 26.30
C ILE A 512 -17.29 16.87 26.95
N ASN A 513 -17.43 16.65 28.27
CA ASN A 513 -18.48 17.20 29.13
C ASN A 513 -17.99 17.17 30.59
N GLU A 514 -18.87 17.47 31.55
CA GLU A 514 -18.54 17.55 32.99
C GLU A 514 -18.01 16.22 33.57
N ASP A 515 -18.35 15.08 32.97
CA ASP A 515 -18.06 13.74 33.51
C ASP A 515 -17.10 12.91 32.63
N ALA A 516 -16.54 13.47 31.56
CA ALA A 516 -15.74 12.70 30.61
C ALA A 516 -14.59 13.50 29.99
N LEU A 517 -13.40 12.91 30.05
CA LEU A 517 -12.20 13.36 29.38
C LEU A 517 -11.89 12.45 28.18
N LEU A 518 -11.57 13.05 27.04
CA LEU A 518 -10.95 12.37 25.91
C LEU A 518 -9.44 12.50 26.06
N VAL A 519 -8.76 11.39 26.36
CA VAL A 519 -7.31 11.37 26.59
C VAL A 519 -6.65 10.70 25.39
N ASN A 520 -5.80 11.44 24.66
CA ASN A 520 -4.93 10.88 23.64
C ASN A 520 -3.58 10.52 24.26
N TRP A 521 -3.12 9.31 24.01
CA TRP A 521 -1.90 8.78 24.61
C TRP A 521 -1.23 7.77 23.68
N GLU A 522 0.06 7.53 23.86
CA GLU A 522 0.79 6.46 23.20
C GLU A 522 1.68 5.72 24.19
N SER A 523 2.13 4.52 23.82
CA SER A 523 3.11 3.83 24.65
C SER A 523 4.48 4.45 24.41
N LYS A 524 5.33 4.51 25.43
CA LYS A 524 6.74 4.83 25.20
C LYS A 524 7.37 3.76 24.28
N GLU A 525 8.35 4.15 23.48
CA GLU A 525 9.01 3.26 22.52
C GLU A 525 9.55 2.00 23.21
N GLU A 526 10.03 2.10 24.45
CA GLU A 526 10.54 0.98 25.24
C GLU A 526 9.45 0.06 25.81
N ALA A 527 8.19 0.50 25.82
CA ALA A 527 7.09 -0.22 26.50
C ALA A 527 6.02 -0.84 25.58
N TYR A 528 5.96 -0.48 24.28
CA TYR A 528 4.97 -1.10 23.39
C TYR A 528 5.30 -2.58 23.07
N SER A 529 4.25 -3.37 22.81
CA SER A 529 4.37 -4.76 22.35
C SER A 529 4.26 -4.83 20.82
N PRO A 530 5.15 -5.56 20.13
CA PRO A 530 5.05 -5.79 18.69
C PRO A 530 3.73 -6.48 18.30
N LEU A 531 3.23 -6.17 17.11
CA LEU A 531 2.03 -6.75 16.54
C LEU A 531 2.41 -7.98 15.69
N SER A 532 1.88 -9.16 16.04
CA SER A 532 2.04 -10.39 15.25
C SER A 532 1.36 -10.39 13.88
N THR A 533 0.83 -9.24 13.44
CA THR A 533 0.11 -9.06 12.16
C THR A 533 0.82 -8.11 11.20
N VAL A 534 1.95 -7.56 11.62
CA VAL A 534 2.78 -6.60 10.88
C VAL A 534 4.07 -7.29 10.46
N ASN A 535 4.59 -6.93 9.29
CA ASN A 535 5.93 -7.30 8.85
C ASN A 535 6.44 -6.25 7.86
N VAL A 536 7.24 -5.31 8.38
CA VAL A 536 7.72 -4.16 7.60
C VAL A 536 8.64 -4.57 6.45
N VAL A 537 9.32 -5.72 6.56
CA VAL A 537 10.21 -6.23 5.51
C VAL A 537 9.38 -6.65 4.29
N LEU A 538 8.29 -7.39 4.52
CA LEU A 538 7.37 -7.75 3.44
C LEU A 538 6.74 -6.51 2.80
N ALA A 539 6.33 -5.52 3.61
CA ALA A 539 5.82 -4.26 3.09
C ALA A 539 6.87 -3.50 2.25
N ALA A 540 8.12 -3.46 2.70
CA ALA A 540 9.22 -2.85 1.97
C ALA A 540 9.43 -3.54 0.62
N TYR A 541 9.49 -4.88 0.61
CA TYR A 541 9.59 -5.70 -0.61
C TYR A 541 8.45 -5.44 -1.59
N THR A 542 7.20 -5.41 -1.13
CA THR A 542 6.04 -5.12 -1.99
C THR A 542 6.19 -3.77 -2.69
N THR A 543 6.56 -2.72 -1.95
CA THR A 543 6.69 -1.39 -2.54
C THR A 543 7.94 -1.24 -3.42
N ALA A 544 9.04 -1.90 -3.06
CA ALA A 544 10.27 -1.93 -3.85
C ALA A 544 10.03 -2.61 -5.21
N GLN A 545 9.40 -3.77 -5.21
CA GLN A 545 9.06 -4.51 -6.42
C GLN A 545 8.10 -3.73 -7.32
N ALA A 546 7.11 -3.03 -6.74
CA ALA A 546 6.23 -2.15 -7.51
C ALA A 546 7.00 -0.99 -8.17
N ARG A 547 7.91 -0.33 -7.42
CA ARG A 547 8.75 0.75 -7.96
C ARG A 547 9.69 0.25 -9.06
N LEU A 548 10.33 -0.90 -8.86
CA LEU A 548 11.20 -1.51 -9.87
C LEU A 548 10.43 -1.85 -11.15
N LYS A 549 9.20 -2.34 -11.01
CA LYS A 549 8.34 -2.62 -12.17
C LYS A 549 7.96 -1.36 -12.93
N LEU A 550 7.64 -0.28 -12.23
CA LEU A 550 7.42 1.04 -12.85
C LEU A 550 8.69 1.54 -13.54
N TYR A 551 9.84 1.39 -12.87
CA TYR A 551 11.15 1.85 -13.33
C TYR A 551 11.59 1.17 -14.63
N GLU A 552 11.26 -0.10 -14.84
CA GLU A 552 11.49 -0.83 -16.11
C GLU A 552 10.93 -0.11 -17.34
N HIS A 553 9.83 0.62 -17.15
CA HIS A 553 9.22 1.42 -18.22
C HIS A 553 9.80 2.84 -18.25
N LEU A 554 10.04 3.46 -17.10
CA LEU A 554 10.65 4.79 -17.01
C LEU A 554 12.02 4.85 -17.68
N GLU A 555 12.87 3.85 -17.45
CA GLU A 555 14.22 3.80 -18.02
C GLU A 555 14.27 3.59 -19.55
N ARG A 556 13.15 3.18 -20.16
CA ARG A 556 13.04 3.01 -21.61
C ARG A 556 12.38 4.23 -22.27
N LEU A 557 11.55 4.94 -21.52
CA LEU A 557 10.86 6.15 -21.95
C LEU A 557 11.73 7.40 -21.77
N GLU A 558 12.58 7.42 -20.73
CA GLU A 558 13.51 8.51 -20.41
C GLU A 558 12.82 9.87 -20.45
N GLU A 559 13.33 10.81 -21.25
CA GLU A 559 12.84 12.19 -21.40
C GLU A 559 11.41 12.30 -21.92
N ARG A 560 10.85 11.22 -22.49
CA ARG A 560 9.46 11.22 -22.94
C ARG A 560 8.46 11.13 -21.80
N VAL A 561 8.89 10.81 -20.58
CA VAL A 561 8.03 10.77 -19.41
C VAL A 561 7.68 12.19 -18.97
N ILE A 562 6.38 12.51 -18.96
CA ILE A 562 5.85 13.79 -18.48
C ILE A 562 5.51 13.70 -17.00
N TYR A 563 4.95 12.56 -16.58
CA TYR A 563 4.50 12.32 -15.21
C TYR A 563 4.41 10.82 -14.94
N TYR A 564 4.56 10.44 -13.68
CA TYR A 564 4.27 9.09 -13.22
C TYR A 564 3.80 9.11 -11.78
N ASP A 565 2.93 8.17 -11.41
CA ASP A 565 2.48 7.96 -10.05
C ASP A 565 2.18 6.48 -9.82
N THR A 566 2.85 5.89 -8.83
CA THR A 566 2.68 4.54 -8.26
C THR A 566 2.67 3.39 -9.26
N ASP A 567 1.65 3.32 -10.12
CA ASP A 567 1.38 2.29 -11.13
C ASP A 567 1.01 2.87 -12.52
N SER A 568 1.22 4.17 -12.74
CA SER A 568 0.86 4.88 -13.96
C SER A 568 2.01 5.74 -14.51
N ILE A 569 2.06 5.89 -15.84
CA ILE A 569 3.01 6.74 -16.56
C ILE A 569 2.25 7.52 -17.64
N ILE A 570 2.48 8.83 -17.70
CA ILE A 570 2.08 9.72 -18.79
C ILE A 570 3.33 10.07 -19.58
N TYR A 571 3.34 9.79 -20.88
CA TYR A 571 4.50 9.98 -21.73
C TYR A 571 4.11 10.44 -23.14
N VAL A 572 5.09 10.99 -23.86
CA VAL A 572 4.95 11.35 -25.29
C VAL A 572 5.20 10.10 -26.15
N SER A 573 4.19 9.66 -26.89
CA SER A 573 4.37 8.61 -27.92
C SER A 573 5.02 9.19 -29.16
N ALA A 574 5.95 8.45 -29.76
CA ALA A 574 6.68 8.84 -30.95
C ALA A 574 6.81 7.66 -31.91
N PRO A 575 6.69 7.86 -33.24
CA PRO A 575 6.87 6.80 -34.22
C PRO A 575 8.22 6.10 -34.05
N GLU A 576 8.22 4.77 -34.21
CA GLU A 576 9.42 3.91 -34.14
C GLU A 576 10.13 3.86 -32.77
N GLN A 577 9.59 4.52 -31.74
CA GLN A 577 10.10 4.42 -30.38
C GLN A 577 9.31 3.41 -29.55
N TYR A 578 9.89 3.00 -28.42
CA TYR A 578 9.22 2.07 -27.51
C TYR A 578 7.97 2.69 -26.89
N ASP A 579 6.83 2.03 -27.05
CA ASP A 579 5.63 2.31 -26.28
C ASP A 579 5.30 1.10 -25.37
N PRO A 580 4.99 1.31 -24.07
CA PRO A 580 4.56 0.25 -23.18
C PRO A 580 3.41 -0.57 -23.77
N PRO A 581 3.49 -1.92 -23.72
CA PRO A 581 2.50 -2.77 -24.35
C PRO A 581 1.14 -2.59 -23.67
N LEU A 582 0.09 -2.43 -24.48
CA LEU A 582 -1.28 -2.45 -24.01
C LEU A 582 -1.70 -3.89 -23.68
N GLY A 583 -2.07 -4.14 -22.44
CA GLY A 583 -2.57 -5.45 -22.01
C GLY A 583 -4.00 -5.70 -22.54
N GLN A 584 -4.24 -6.88 -23.11
CA GLN A 584 -5.56 -7.31 -23.60
C GLN A 584 -6.61 -7.45 -22.48
N PHE A 585 -6.16 -7.49 -21.22
CA PHE A 585 -6.99 -7.60 -20.02
C PHE A 585 -7.05 -6.31 -19.20
N LEU A 586 -6.46 -5.21 -19.69
CA LEU A 586 -6.62 -3.88 -19.13
C LEU A 586 -7.90 -3.27 -19.73
N GLU A 587 -8.90 -2.97 -18.89
CA GLU A 587 -10.06 -2.20 -19.32
C GLU A 587 -9.58 -0.82 -19.78
N SER A 588 -9.81 -0.50 -21.05
CA SER A 588 -9.57 0.81 -21.68
C SER A 588 -10.43 1.91 -21.08
#